data_AF-A0A161MTC9-F1
#
_entry.id   AF-A0A161MTC9-F1
#
_cell.length_a   1.000
_cell.length_b   1.000
_cell.length_c   1.000
_cell.angle_alpha   90.00
_cell.angle_beta   90.00
_cell.angle_gamma   90.00
#
_symmetry.space_group_name_H-M   'P 1'
#
loop_
_entity.id
_entity.type
_entity.pdbx_description
1 polymer ?
#
loop_
_entity_poly.entity_id
_entity_poly.type
_entity_poly.pdbx_seq_one_letter_code
_entity_poly.pdbx_strand_id
1 'polypeptide(L)'
;MPRGKGTEESDKLTRIAIVNSDKCKPKRCRQECKKSCPVVRMGKLCIEVSPNDKLAAISEELCIGCGICVKKCPFEAINIINLPSNLERDTTHRYSQNSFKLHRLPIPRPGEVLGLVGTNGIGKSTALKILAGKQKPNLGRYSNPPDWTEILNHFRGSELQNYFTKILEDD
;
A
#
# COMPACT_ATOMS: atom_id res chain seq x y z
N MET A 1 -34.51 -18.28 -17.41
CA MET A 1 -33.12 -18.21 -16.91
C MET A 1 -32.85 -16.77 -16.49
N PRO A 2 -32.77 -16.45 -15.19
CA PRO A 2 -32.58 -15.08 -14.75
C PRO A 2 -31.11 -14.69 -14.91
N ARG A 3 -30.91 -13.52 -15.52
CA ARG A 3 -29.60 -12.88 -15.74
C ARG A 3 -28.92 -12.66 -14.39
N GLY A 4 -27.66 -13.11 -14.28
CA GLY A 4 -26.84 -12.94 -13.10
C GLY A 4 -26.81 -11.47 -12.67
N LYS A 5 -27.17 -11.22 -11.41
CA LYS A 5 -26.96 -9.92 -10.75
C LYS A 5 -25.47 -9.63 -10.80
N GLY A 6 -25.06 -8.69 -11.64
CA GLY A 6 -23.79 -8.00 -11.46
C GLY A 6 -23.82 -7.38 -10.07
N THR A 7 -22.93 -7.81 -9.20
CA THR A 7 -22.68 -7.15 -7.93
C THR A 7 -22.25 -5.72 -8.23
N GLU A 8 -23.14 -4.77 -8.01
CA GLU A 8 -22.79 -3.35 -7.89
C GLU A 8 -21.87 -3.22 -6.68
N GLU A 9 -20.57 -3.44 -6.88
CA GLU A 9 -19.55 -3.07 -5.92
C GLU A 9 -19.57 -1.55 -5.82
N SER A 10 -20.19 -1.04 -4.77
CA SER A 10 -20.18 0.38 -4.46
C SER A 10 -18.74 0.87 -4.48
N ASP A 11 -18.43 1.81 -5.38
CA ASP A 11 -17.12 2.45 -5.52
C ASP A 11 -16.82 3.29 -4.27
N LYS A 12 -16.47 2.62 -3.17
CA LYS A 12 -16.16 3.24 -1.90
C LYS A 12 -14.72 3.73 -1.99
N LEU A 13 -14.55 5.01 -2.32
CA LEU A 13 -13.24 5.67 -2.32
C LEU A 13 -12.52 5.42 -0.99
N THR A 14 -11.51 4.55 -1.02
CA THR A 14 -10.70 4.24 0.16
C THR A 14 -9.75 5.40 0.40
N ARG A 15 -9.89 6.08 1.55
CA ARG A 15 -9.00 7.17 1.94
C ARG A 15 -7.90 6.62 2.83
N ILE A 16 -6.66 6.63 2.35
CA ILE A 16 -5.51 6.15 3.12
C ILE A 16 -4.69 7.34 3.61
N ALA A 17 -4.35 7.30 4.91
CA ALA A 17 -3.34 8.18 5.48
C ALA A 17 -1.96 7.53 5.32
N ILE A 18 -1.03 8.28 4.72
CA ILE A 18 0.38 7.93 4.56
C ILE A 18 1.20 8.75 5.56
N VAL A 19 2.16 8.11 6.22
CA VAL A 19 3.06 8.77 7.19
C VAL A 19 4.49 8.72 6.65
N ASN A 20 5.08 9.89 6.41
CA ASN A 20 6.46 10.04 5.95
C ASN A 20 7.43 9.79 7.11
N SER A 21 8.34 8.83 6.94
CA SER A 21 9.31 8.42 7.96
C SER A 21 10.36 9.45 8.33
N ASP A 22 10.73 10.27 7.36
CA ASP A 22 11.82 11.24 7.51
C ASP A 22 11.32 12.48 8.26
N LYS A 23 10.05 12.86 8.02
CA LYS A 23 9.41 14.01 8.63
C LYS A 23 8.76 13.70 9.99
N CYS A 24 8.22 12.49 10.18
CA CYS A 24 7.52 12.15 11.42
C CYS A 24 8.51 12.06 12.59
N LYS A 25 8.39 12.95 13.58
CA LYS A 25 9.20 12.95 14.80
C LYS A 25 8.31 12.94 16.05
N PRO A 26 7.81 11.76 16.49
CA PRO A 26 6.93 11.63 17.65
C PRO A 26 7.47 12.31 18.91
N LYS A 27 8.78 12.20 19.20
CA LYS A 27 9.44 12.89 20.33
C LYS A 27 9.27 14.41 20.35
N ARG A 28 9.16 15.06 19.18
CA ARG A 28 9.21 16.52 19.03
C ARG A 28 7.88 17.14 18.60
N CYS A 29 6.87 16.35 18.26
CA CYS A 29 5.58 16.85 17.74
C CYS A 29 4.45 16.92 18.78
N ARG A 30 4.69 16.53 20.05
CA ARG A 30 3.67 16.42 21.11
C ARG A 30 2.46 15.53 20.75
N GLN A 31 2.61 14.66 19.74
CA GLN A 31 1.60 13.74 19.25
C GLN A 31 0.26 14.41 18.86
N GLU A 32 0.33 15.62 18.28
CA GLU A 32 -0.86 16.39 17.89
C GLU A 32 -1.81 15.67 16.94
N CYS A 33 -1.29 14.78 16.08
CA CYS A 33 -2.11 13.94 15.21
C CYS A 33 -3.09 13.05 16.00
N LYS A 34 -2.64 12.44 17.10
CA LYS A 34 -3.48 11.61 17.99
C LYS A 34 -4.47 12.46 18.77
N LYS A 35 -4.01 13.57 19.36
CA LYS A 35 -4.86 14.47 20.17
C LYS A 35 -5.98 15.12 19.37
N SER A 36 -5.69 15.51 18.13
CA SER A 36 -6.64 16.22 17.27
C SER A 36 -7.55 15.29 16.47
N CYS A 37 -7.33 13.97 16.49
CA CYS A 37 -8.14 13.03 15.71
C CYS A 37 -9.53 12.84 16.33
N PRO A 38 -10.63 13.12 15.60
CA PRO A 38 -11.99 12.99 16.12
C PRO A 38 -12.31 11.53 16.49
N VAL A 39 -11.83 10.56 15.71
CA VAL A 39 -12.07 9.13 15.96
C VAL A 39 -11.37 8.66 17.25
N VAL A 40 -10.20 9.21 17.55
CA VAL A 40 -9.50 8.97 18.82
C VAL A 40 -10.24 9.63 19.97
N ARG A 41 -10.76 10.85 19.78
CA ARG A 41 -11.58 11.54 20.81
C ARG A 41 -12.90 10.82 21.09
N MET A 42 -13.40 10.03 20.14
CA MET A 42 -14.55 9.12 20.32
C MET A 42 -14.18 7.80 21.01
N GLY A 43 -12.93 7.62 21.45
CA GLY A 43 -12.49 6.44 22.20
C GLY A 43 -11.98 5.27 21.35
N LYS A 44 -11.84 5.42 20.03
CA LYS A 44 -11.34 4.36 19.13
C LYS A 44 -9.84 4.52 18.85
N LEU A 45 -9.13 3.41 18.65
CA LEU A 45 -7.69 3.39 18.35
C LEU A 45 -7.40 3.68 16.87
N CYS A 46 -7.76 4.88 16.40
CA CYS A 46 -7.52 5.26 15.00
C CYS A 46 -6.07 5.72 14.75
N ILE A 47 -5.44 6.42 15.70
CA ILE A 47 -4.04 6.83 15.61
C ILE A 47 -3.31 6.40 16.86
N GLU A 48 -2.28 5.57 16.67
CA GLU A 48 -1.41 5.07 17.71
C GLU A 48 -0.02 5.70 17.57
N VAL A 49 0.39 6.41 18.61
CA VAL A 49 1.70 7.06 18.68
C VAL A 49 2.02 7.41 20.12
N SER A 50 3.25 7.13 20.50
CA SER A 50 3.88 7.44 21.77
C SER A 50 5.15 8.26 21.53
N PRO A 51 5.67 9.00 22.53
CA PRO A 51 6.92 9.76 22.37
C PRO A 51 8.10 8.87 21.96
N ASN A 52 8.15 7.62 22.39
CA ASN A 52 9.25 6.70 22.08
C ASN A 52 9.14 6.03 20.71
N ASP A 53 8.00 6.16 20.03
CA ASP A 53 7.80 5.50 18.74
C ASP A 53 8.61 6.18 17.65
N LYS A 54 9.03 5.38 16.66
CA LYS A 54 9.69 5.90 15.46
C LYS A 54 8.70 6.63 14.56
N LEU A 55 7.46 6.14 14.49
CA LEU A 55 6.42 6.61 13.57
C LEU A 55 5.05 6.56 14.23
N ALA A 56 4.15 7.43 13.76
CA ALA A 56 2.72 7.29 14.08
C ALA A 56 2.08 6.24 13.17
N ALA A 57 1.31 5.33 13.74
CA ALA A 57 0.50 4.35 13.01
C ALA A 57 -0.95 4.85 12.90
N ILE A 58 -1.53 4.77 11.71
CA ILE A 58 -2.92 5.20 11.45
C ILE A 58 -3.69 4.01 10.90
N SER A 59 -4.78 3.64 11.58
CA SER A 59 -5.67 2.55 11.17
C SER A 59 -6.39 2.92 9.87
N GLU A 60 -6.29 2.07 8.85
CA GLU A 60 -6.97 2.23 7.55
C GLU A 60 -8.48 1.99 7.66
N GLU A 61 -8.91 1.15 8.60
CA GLU A 61 -10.32 0.79 8.80
C GLU A 61 -11.07 1.88 9.60
N LEU A 62 -10.42 2.43 10.62
CA LEU A 62 -11.04 3.42 11.51
C LEU A 62 -10.89 4.86 11.02
N CYS A 63 -9.94 5.13 10.14
CA CYS A 63 -9.72 6.48 9.63
C CYS A 63 -10.81 6.89 8.63
N ILE A 64 -11.55 7.94 8.98
CA ILE A 64 -12.60 8.52 8.12
C ILE A 64 -12.05 9.51 7.06
N GLY A 65 -10.74 9.77 7.07
CA GLY A 65 -10.10 10.67 6.12
C GLY A 65 -10.40 12.17 6.33
N CYS A 66 -10.70 12.61 7.56
CA CYS A 66 -11.12 14.00 7.86
C CYS A 66 -10.03 15.08 7.63
N GLY A 67 -8.75 14.71 7.48
CA GLY A 67 -7.65 15.65 7.20
C GLY A 67 -7.18 16.50 8.39
N ILE A 68 -7.76 16.35 9.58
CA ILE A 68 -7.37 17.15 10.75
C ILE A 68 -5.93 16.85 11.18
N CYS A 69 -5.52 15.58 11.17
CA CYS A 69 -4.17 15.17 11.51
C CYS A 69 -3.11 15.73 10.55
N VAL A 70 -3.44 15.93 9.28
CA VAL A 70 -2.58 16.56 8.26
C VAL A 70 -2.34 18.02 8.65
N LYS A 71 -3.42 18.78 8.88
CA LYS A 71 -3.36 20.22 9.22
C LYS A 71 -2.69 20.50 10.56
N LYS A 72 -2.78 19.57 11.51
CA LYS A 72 -2.23 19.73 12.87
C LYS A 72 -0.83 19.14 13.04
N CYS A 73 -0.29 18.44 12.03
CA CYS A 73 1.06 17.91 12.12
C CYS A 73 2.09 19.04 11.95
N PRO A 74 2.91 19.36 12.97
CA PRO A 74 3.88 20.46 12.86
C PRO A 74 5.03 20.17 11.88
N PHE A 75 5.19 18.92 11.44
CA PHE A 75 6.22 18.49 10.49
C PHE A 75 5.65 18.12 9.12
N GLU A 76 4.34 18.31 8.89
CA GLU A 76 3.67 17.93 7.63
C GLU A 76 4.00 16.49 7.20
N ALA A 77 4.04 15.59 8.18
CA ALA A 77 4.48 14.22 7.97
C ALA A 77 3.34 13.29 7.52
N ILE A 78 2.09 13.73 7.57
CA ILE A 78 0.91 12.92 7.26
C ILE A 78 0.25 13.47 6.01
N ASN A 79 -0.03 12.60 5.04
CA ASN A 79 -0.79 12.93 3.84
C ASN A 79 -2.00 12.02 3.74
N ILE A 80 -3.15 12.54 3.30
CA ILE A 80 -4.32 11.71 2.97
C ILE A 80 -4.44 11.68 1.47
N ILE A 81 -4.46 10.47 0.93
CA ILE A 81 -4.71 10.21 -0.48
C ILE A 81 -6.04 9.48 -0.64
N ASN A 82 -6.77 9.83 -1.69
CA ASN A 82 -7.91 9.05 -2.13
C ASN A 82 -7.37 7.97 -3.06
N LEU A 83 -7.56 6.71 -2.69
CA LEU A 83 -7.36 5.61 -3.61
C LEU A 83 -8.70 5.27 -4.29
N PRO A 84 -8.68 4.98 -5.60
CA PRO A 84 -9.75 4.23 -6.23
C PRO A 84 -10.05 2.96 -5.43
N SER A 85 -11.33 2.70 -5.17
CA SER A 85 -11.88 1.58 -4.38
C SER A 85 -11.32 0.22 -4.80
N ASN A 86 -10.93 0.08 -6.07
CA ASN A 86 -10.63 -1.20 -6.71
C ASN A 86 -9.13 -1.60 -6.68
N LEU A 87 -8.28 -0.91 -5.91
CA LEU A 87 -6.82 -1.17 -5.90
C LEU A 87 -6.37 -2.14 -4.81
N GLU A 88 -7.16 -2.41 -3.78
CA GLU A 88 -6.72 -3.27 -2.67
C GLU A 88 -6.45 -4.70 -3.12
N ARG A 89 -7.31 -5.25 -4.00
CA ARG A 89 -7.18 -6.60 -4.56
C ARG A 89 -5.90 -6.80 -5.38
N ASP A 90 -5.42 -5.73 -6.01
CA ASP A 90 -4.27 -5.74 -6.92
C ASP A 90 -2.95 -5.40 -6.22
N THR A 91 -2.91 -5.37 -4.88
CA THR A 91 -1.70 -5.00 -4.14
C THR A 91 -0.61 -6.05 -4.33
N THR A 92 0.43 -5.71 -5.08
CA THR A 92 1.56 -6.62 -5.33
C THR A 92 2.62 -6.54 -4.24
N HIS A 93 2.92 -5.33 -3.76
CA HIS A 93 3.94 -5.13 -2.74
C HIS A 93 3.64 -3.94 -1.83
N ARG A 94 4.00 -4.05 -0.56
CA ARG A 94 3.92 -2.98 0.43
C ARG A 94 5.15 -2.97 1.33
N TYR A 95 5.76 -1.82 1.54
CA TYR A 95 6.97 -1.74 2.39
C TYR A 95 6.65 -1.78 3.90
N SER A 96 5.63 -1.06 4.34
CA SER A 96 5.21 -1.02 5.75
C SER A 96 3.77 -0.50 5.91
N GLN A 97 3.28 -0.50 7.15
CA GLN A 97 2.04 0.21 7.51
C GLN A 97 2.14 1.68 7.10
N ASN A 98 1.04 2.23 6.57
CA ASN A 98 0.91 3.59 6.07
C ASN A 98 2.04 4.05 5.10
N SER A 99 2.70 3.11 4.43
CA SER A 99 3.75 3.38 3.43
C SER A 99 3.28 3.03 2.03
N PHE A 100 4.16 3.24 1.06
CA PHE A 100 3.95 2.99 -0.35
C PHE A 100 3.43 1.56 -0.62
N LYS A 101 2.37 1.47 -1.43
CA LYS A 101 1.80 0.23 -1.98
C LYS A 101 1.98 0.26 -3.49
N LEU A 102 2.57 -0.81 -4.03
CA LEU A 102 2.63 -1.05 -5.46
C LEU A 102 1.43 -1.91 -5.86
N HIS A 103 0.71 -1.47 -6.89
CA HIS A 103 -0.43 -2.19 -7.43
C HIS A 103 -0.14 -2.63 -8.87
N ARG A 104 -0.37 -3.92 -9.14
CA ARG A 104 -0.07 -4.58 -10.42
C ARG A 104 1.41 -4.51 -10.81
N LEU A 105 1.78 -5.36 -11.77
CA LEU A 105 3.08 -5.31 -12.43
C LEU A 105 2.87 -5.30 -13.94
N PRO A 106 3.73 -4.59 -14.69
CA PRO A 106 3.73 -4.72 -16.13
C PRO A 106 4.31 -6.10 -16.51
N ILE A 107 3.87 -6.62 -17.65
CA ILE A 107 4.23 -7.96 -18.09
C ILE A 107 5.27 -7.82 -19.21
N PRO A 108 6.50 -8.30 -19.02
CA PRO A 108 7.50 -8.29 -20.08
C PRO A 108 7.20 -9.40 -21.09
N ARG A 109 7.06 -9.02 -22.37
CA ARG A 109 6.87 -9.96 -23.48
C ARG A 109 8.18 -10.20 -24.22
N PRO A 110 8.56 -11.48 -24.47
CA PRO A 110 9.76 -11.78 -25.24
C PRO A 110 9.72 -11.15 -26.63
N GLY A 111 10.83 -10.58 -27.09
CA GLY A 111 10.95 -9.96 -28.41
C GLY A 111 10.42 -8.53 -28.50
N GLU A 112 9.87 -7.96 -27.42
CA GLU A 112 9.36 -6.59 -27.37
C GLU A 112 10.11 -5.75 -26.33
N VAL A 113 10.22 -4.43 -26.58
CA VAL A 113 10.75 -3.47 -25.60
C VAL A 113 9.59 -2.87 -24.83
N LEU A 114 9.51 -3.19 -23.54
CA LEU A 114 8.50 -2.65 -22.63
C LEU A 114 8.94 -1.27 -22.08
N GLY A 115 8.23 -0.20 -22.46
CA GLY A 115 8.42 1.13 -21.91
C GLY A 115 7.60 1.37 -20.63
N LEU A 116 8.25 1.74 -19.52
CA LEU A 116 7.59 2.07 -18.25
C LEU A 116 7.71 3.57 -17.93
N VAL A 117 6.64 4.32 -18.16
CA VAL A 117 6.59 5.77 -17.96
C VAL A 117 5.65 6.13 -16.80
N GLY A 118 6.02 7.14 -16.02
CA GLY A 118 5.23 7.66 -14.92
C GLY A 118 6.02 8.65 -14.07
N THR A 119 5.35 9.33 -13.13
CA THR A 119 5.99 10.30 -12.23
C THR A 119 6.98 9.64 -11.26
N ASN A 120 7.84 10.43 -10.64
CA ASN A 120 8.74 9.94 -9.58
C ASN A 120 7.93 9.50 -8.36
N GLY A 121 8.35 8.40 -7.72
CA GLY A 121 7.66 7.86 -6.56
C GLY A 121 6.44 6.96 -6.84
N ILE A 122 6.09 6.73 -8.11
CA ILE A 122 4.95 5.84 -8.48
C ILE A 122 5.26 4.33 -8.39
N GLY A 123 6.51 3.97 -8.08
CA GLY A 123 6.92 2.56 -7.91
C GLY A 123 7.58 1.89 -9.11
N LYS A 124 7.97 2.64 -10.16
CA LYS A 124 8.68 2.09 -11.33
C LYS A 124 9.90 1.25 -10.94
N SER A 125 10.77 1.79 -10.09
CA SER A 125 11.97 1.10 -9.62
C SER A 125 11.63 -0.13 -8.77
N THR A 126 10.53 -0.09 -8.01
CA THR A 126 10.05 -1.26 -7.24
C THR A 126 9.53 -2.35 -8.17
N ALA A 127 8.78 -2.01 -9.21
CA ALA A 127 8.30 -2.96 -10.21
C ALA A 127 9.46 -3.66 -10.93
N LEU A 128 10.49 -2.91 -11.35
CA LEU A 128 11.68 -3.48 -11.98
C LEU A 128 12.48 -4.39 -11.05
N LYS A 129 12.60 -4.05 -9.75
CA LYS A 129 13.26 -4.92 -8.77
C LYS A 129 12.53 -6.25 -8.57
N ILE A 130 11.19 -6.23 -8.61
CA ILE A 130 10.37 -7.43 -8.50
C ILE A 130 10.51 -8.30 -9.75
N LEU A 131 10.41 -7.70 -10.94
CA LEU A 131 10.58 -8.43 -12.21
C LEU A 131 12.00 -8.99 -12.38
N ALA A 132 13.02 -8.34 -11.81
CA ALA A 132 14.40 -8.82 -11.85
C ALA A 132 14.72 -9.89 -10.77
N GLY A 133 13.74 -10.43 -10.04
CA GLY A 133 13.95 -11.42 -8.97
C GLY A 133 14.59 -10.86 -7.68
N LYS A 134 15.17 -9.65 -7.72
CA LYS A 134 15.87 -9.02 -6.59
C LYS A 134 14.98 -8.66 -5.39
N GLN A 135 13.66 -8.63 -5.57
CA GLN A 135 12.71 -8.33 -4.50
C GLN A 135 11.45 -9.18 -4.64
N LYS A 136 11.18 -10.06 -3.66
CA LYS A 136 9.96 -10.88 -3.64
C LYS A 136 8.71 -10.01 -3.38
N PRO A 137 7.61 -10.14 -4.15
CA PRO A 137 6.35 -9.47 -3.85
C PRO A 137 5.76 -10.03 -2.56
N ASN A 138 5.10 -9.19 -1.76
CA ASN A 138 4.54 -9.61 -0.47
C ASN A 138 3.01 -9.53 -0.40
N LEU A 139 2.36 -9.19 -1.52
CA LEU A 139 0.91 -9.11 -1.64
C LEU A 139 0.25 -8.21 -0.58
N GLY A 140 0.97 -7.16 -0.16
CA GLY A 140 0.53 -6.25 0.91
C GLY A 140 0.85 -6.71 2.34
N ARG A 141 1.27 -7.97 2.53
CA ARG A 141 1.62 -8.57 3.83
C ARG A 141 3.09 -8.33 4.17
N TYR A 142 3.40 -7.13 4.64
CA TYR A 142 4.77 -6.73 4.98
C TYR A 142 5.30 -7.33 6.29
N SER A 143 4.43 -7.67 7.24
CA SER A 143 4.81 -8.24 8.54
C SER A 143 5.08 -9.75 8.48
N ASN A 144 4.31 -10.47 7.66
CA ASN A 144 4.48 -11.89 7.41
C ASN A 144 4.39 -12.15 5.89
N PRO A 145 5.50 -11.96 5.14
CA PRO A 145 5.50 -12.11 3.69
C PRO A 145 5.24 -13.55 3.27
N PRO A 146 4.38 -13.78 2.26
CA PRO A 146 4.06 -15.12 1.77
C PRO A 146 5.21 -15.79 1.04
N ASP A 147 5.18 -17.11 0.93
CA ASP A 147 6.11 -17.90 0.13
C ASP A 147 5.79 -17.87 -1.37
N TRP A 148 6.75 -18.30 -2.19
CA TRP A 148 6.61 -18.33 -3.65
C TRP A 148 5.41 -19.15 -4.12
N THR A 149 5.09 -20.27 -3.45
CA THR A 149 3.89 -21.07 -3.74
C THR A 149 2.62 -20.24 -3.66
N GLU A 150 2.50 -19.40 -2.63
CA GLU A 150 1.32 -18.56 -2.44
C GLU A 150 1.29 -17.37 -3.40
N ILE A 151 2.46 -16.81 -3.73
CA ILE A 151 2.61 -15.75 -4.74
C ILE A 151 2.19 -16.27 -6.13
N LEU A 152 2.67 -17.46 -6.53
CA LEU A 152 2.29 -18.08 -7.81
C LEU A 152 0.80 -18.40 -7.85
N ASN A 153 0.22 -18.82 -6.72
CA ASN A 153 -1.23 -19.02 -6.61
C ASN A 153 -2.02 -17.72 -6.75
N HIS A 154 -1.51 -16.60 -6.23
CA HIS A 154 -2.14 -15.28 -6.41
C HIS A 154 -2.16 -14.84 -7.88
N PHE A 155 -1.08 -15.09 -8.61
CA PHE A 155 -0.98 -14.77 -10.04
C PHE A 155 -1.53 -15.88 -10.96
N ARG A 156 -2.20 -16.89 -10.42
CA ARG A 156 -2.62 -18.08 -11.18
C ARG A 156 -3.48 -17.71 -12.39
N GLY A 157 -3.13 -18.25 -13.55
CA GLY A 157 -3.84 -17.98 -14.81
C GLY A 157 -3.46 -16.65 -15.48
N SER A 158 -2.44 -15.95 -14.99
CA SER A 158 -1.88 -14.76 -15.63
C SER A 158 -0.51 -15.05 -16.27
N GLU A 159 -0.10 -14.22 -17.23
CA GLU A 159 1.25 -14.31 -17.83
C GLU A 159 2.38 -14.12 -16.78
N LEU A 160 2.11 -13.40 -15.68
CA LEU A 160 3.06 -13.20 -14.58
C LEU A 160 3.36 -14.50 -13.83
N GLN A 161 2.41 -15.44 -13.76
CA GLN A 161 2.68 -16.76 -13.15
C GLN A 161 3.81 -17.46 -13.90
N ASN A 162 3.68 -17.57 -15.21
CA ASN A 162 4.69 -18.21 -16.07
C ASN A 162 6.04 -17.47 -15.98
N TYR A 163 6.00 -16.15 -15.91
CA TYR A 163 7.20 -15.33 -15.77
C TYR A 163 7.93 -15.59 -14.45
N PHE A 164 7.23 -15.59 -13.32
CA PHE A 164 7.83 -15.87 -12.02
C PHE A 164 8.31 -17.32 -11.89
N THR A 165 7.60 -18.29 -12.49
CA THR A 165 8.08 -19.68 -12.54
C THR A 165 9.42 -19.77 -13.25
N LYS A 166 9.60 -19.12 -14.40
CA LYS A 166 10.87 -19.10 -15.12
C LYS A 166 12.00 -18.48 -14.30
N ILE A 167 11.75 -17.34 -13.63
CA ILE A 167 12.74 -16.72 -12.76
C ILE A 167 13.22 -17.68 -11.67
N LEU A 168 12.32 -18.47 -11.09
CA LEU A 168 12.65 -19.44 -10.04
C LEU A 168 13.38 -20.68 -10.57
N GLU A 169 13.27 -20.98 -11.86
CA GLU A 169 13.99 -22.08 -12.52
C GLU A 169 15.41 -21.65 -12.95
N ASP A 170 15.61 -20.35 -13.20
CA ASP A 170 16.87 -19.77 -13.68
C ASP A 170 17.84 -19.35 -12.54
N ASP A 171 17.40 -19.30 -11.29
CA ASP A 171 18.19 -19.01 -10.06
C ASP A 171 18.66 -20.31 -9.34
#